data_AF-A0A8T4LPN6-F1
#
_entry.id   AF-A0A8T4LPN6-F1
#
_cell.length_a   1.000
_cell.length_b   1.000
_cell.length_c   1.000
_cell.angle_alpha   90.00
_cell.angle_beta   90.00
_cell.angle_gamma   90.00
#
_symmetry.space_group_name_H-M   'P 1'
#
loop_
_entity.id
_entity.type
_entity.pdbx_description
1 polymer ?
#
loop_
_entity_poly.entity_id
_entity_poly.type
_entity_poly.pdbx_seq_one_letter_code
_entity_poly.pdbx_strand_id
1 'polypeptide(L)'
;MKKEDIIKFFVIAVVALFVIEMLALGAAMAGDTSSPSSQGQSGRGFIDVNATVDYYEPAISVVGQGSALEAAIAQLKAEGKVDYEGVDDYGVRTLTLSLGTSVKEATGRLRSANATVGVFASLIIPSAEVITPSGSYVAAGGSVRYPLSPDVEPGGQVHFSATVNVESGQIVSFENIVVRSTEASSAIVQAQFVDIGKGTYVALVPWESRRISRDALLEELKKADENATLSYEEKSYAVPDVPLTQQQADALGAQLPSYVVSVGTNAISVSRDFTDANALRMQLLQFGVQAQFPSSRIVFFLFPNESAQEGKAPQAAAIALNNSGINFTSIMPLQSYKITLPQSFYSDGAQYSLEEVQREYEMALNASGYEGNASVLVEFEHVGERVTLIKSIRQVQ
;
A
#
# COMPACT_ATOMS: atom_id res chain seq x y z
N MET A 1 42.11 5.24 56.67
CA MET A 1 42.51 5.25 55.25
C MET A 1 42.98 6.63 54.88
N LYS A 2 44.10 6.76 54.16
CA LYS A 2 44.50 8.05 53.61
C LYS A 2 43.52 8.43 52.49
N LYS A 3 43.33 9.73 52.20
CA LYS A 3 42.41 10.19 51.15
C LYS A 3 42.64 9.49 49.81
N GLU A 4 43.89 9.19 49.49
CA GLU A 4 44.29 8.45 48.29
C GLU A 4 43.80 7.00 48.28
N ASP A 5 43.72 6.35 49.44
CA ASP A 5 43.22 4.97 49.54
C ASP A 5 41.69 4.94 49.33
N ILE A 6 40.98 5.98 49.76
CA ILE A 6 39.53 6.10 49.58
C ILE A 6 39.20 6.30 48.09
N ILE A 7 39.97 7.15 47.40
CA ILE A 7 39.78 7.40 45.97
C ILE A 7 40.08 6.13 45.16
N LYS A 8 41.15 5.40 45.48
CA LYS A 8 41.47 4.12 44.82
C LYS A 8 40.38 3.09 45.02
N PHE A 9 39.82 2.99 46.23
CA PHE A 9 38.73 2.07 46.52
C PHE A 9 37.45 2.45 45.77
N PHE A 10 37.15 3.74 45.63
CA PHE A 10 35.99 4.23 44.90
C PHE A 10 36.10 3.97 43.40
N VAL A 11 37.28 4.16 42.80
CA VAL A 11 37.53 3.84 41.39
C VAL A 11 37.39 2.33 41.14
N ILE A 12 37.92 1.49 42.03
CA ILE A 12 37.78 0.03 41.92
C ILE A 12 36.30 -0.37 42.03
N ALA A 13 35.53 0.25 42.93
CA ALA A 13 34.11 -0.02 43.09
C ALA A 13 33.30 0.36 41.84
N VAL A 14 33.58 1.51 41.22
CA VAL A 14 32.91 1.95 39.98
C VAL A 14 33.23 1.04 38.80
N VAL A 15 34.49 0.63 38.65
CA VAL A 15 34.90 -0.33 37.61
C VAL A 15 34.27 -1.70 37.84
N ALA A 16 34.22 -2.18 39.08
CA ALA A 16 33.57 -3.45 39.41
C ALA A 16 32.06 -3.40 39.12
N LEU A 17 31.40 -2.27 39.36
CA LEU A 17 29.98 -2.08 39.06
C LEU A 17 29.71 -2.15 37.55
N PHE A 18 30.57 -1.53 36.73
CA PHE A 18 30.48 -1.62 35.27
C PHE A 18 30.70 -3.05 34.73
N VAL A 19 31.63 -3.81 35.33
CA VAL A 19 31.89 -5.20 34.92
C VAL A 19 30.74 -6.13 35.33
N ILE A 20 30.14 -5.91 36.49
CA ILE A 20 28.98 -6.68 36.97
C ILE A 20 27.74 -6.37 36.12
N GLU A 21 27.52 -5.11 35.73
CA GLU A 21 26.41 -4.75 34.82
C GLU A 21 26.58 -5.35 33.42
N MET A 22 27.80 -5.39 32.87
CA MET A 22 28.05 -6.08 31.60
C MET A 22 27.84 -7.60 31.70
N LEU A 23 28.19 -8.23 32.82
CA LEU A 23 27.93 -9.65 33.04
C LEU A 23 26.44 -9.95 33.28
N ALA A 24 25.69 -9.04 33.91
CA ALA A 24 24.24 -9.18 34.09
C ALA A 24 23.48 -9.00 32.77
N LEU A 25 23.90 -8.08 31.90
CA LEU A 25 23.39 -7.95 30.54
C LEU A 25 23.76 -9.16 29.65
N GLY A 26 24.97 -9.72 29.82
CA GLY A 26 25.37 -10.95 29.14
C GLY A 26 24.62 -12.20 29.61
N ALA A 27 24.25 -12.28 30.89
CA ALA A 27 23.51 -13.40 31.46
C ALA A 27 21.99 -13.31 31.24
N ALA A 28 21.42 -12.11 31.13
CA ALA A 28 20.01 -11.92 30.77
C ALA A 28 19.70 -12.29 29.31
N MET A 29 20.74 -12.42 28.47
CA MET A 29 20.64 -12.94 27.09
C MET A 29 20.89 -14.44 26.97
N ALA A 30 21.16 -15.14 28.08
CA ALA A 30 21.45 -16.57 28.10
C ALA A 30 20.36 -17.34 28.87
N GLY A 31 19.15 -17.40 28.30
CA GLY A 31 18.04 -18.14 28.89
C GLY A 31 16.90 -18.39 27.91
N ASP A 32 17.11 -19.29 26.94
CA ASP A 32 16.38 -20.57 26.81
C ASP A 32 16.88 -21.28 25.55
N THR A 33 17.67 -22.35 25.70
CA THR A 33 18.11 -23.21 24.59
C THR A 33 17.41 -24.56 24.68
N SER A 34 16.12 -24.57 24.34
CA SER A 34 15.50 -25.76 23.79
C SER A 34 15.66 -25.72 22.27
N SER A 35 16.71 -26.34 21.74
CA SER A 35 16.87 -26.55 20.30
C SER A 35 15.87 -27.57 19.79
N PRO A 36 14.97 -27.24 18.83
CA PRO A 36 14.59 -28.19 17.81
C PRO A 36 15.70 -28.14 16.75
N SER A 37 16.36 -29.26 16.51
CA SER A 37 17.30 -29.43 15.41
C SER A 37 16.55 -29.37 14.07
N SER A 38 16.27 -28.17 13.56
CA SER A 38 16.10 -27.95 12.13
C SER A 38 17.46 -27.55 11.56
N GLN A 39 17.93 -28.28 10.55
CA GLN A 39 19.06 -27.80 9.74
C GLN A 39 18.66 -26.44 9.18
N GLY A 40 19.27 -25.36 9.67
CA GLY A 40 18.92 -24.00 9.28
C GLY A 40 19.13 -23.82 7.79
N GLN A 41 18.03 -23.66 7.05
CA GLN A 41 18.10 -23.42 5.61
C GLN A 41 18.87 -22.13 5.35
N SER A 42 19.75 -22.18 4.35
CA SER A 42 20.57 -21.05 3.93
C SER A 42 20.31 -20.79 2.45
N GLY A 43 20.23 -19.54 2.05
CA GLY A 43 19.93 -19.18 0.66
C GLY A 43 19.54 -17.71 0.49
N ARG A 44 19.33 -17.33 -0.77
CA ARG A 44 18.88 -15.99 -1.15
C ARG A 44 17.41 -16.04 -1.55
N GLY A 45 16.62 -15.10 -1.04
CA GLY A 45 15.19 -15.02 -1.32
C GLY A 45 14.64 -13.62 -1.19
N PHE A 46 13.33 -13.49 -1.32
CA PHE A 46 12.61 -12.23 -1.22
C PHE A 46 11.69 -12.26 0.01
N ILE A 47 11.62 -11.14 0.73
CA ILE A 47 10.67 -10.93 1.82
C ILE A 47 9.80 -9.71 1.52
N ASP A 48 8.57 -9.77 2.00
CA ASP A 48 7.58 -8.71 1.92
C ASP A 48 6.76 -8.68 3.22
N VAL A 49 7.04 -7.72 4.09
CA VAL A 49 6.55 -7.67 5.47
C VAL A 49 6.31 -6.25 5.95
N ASN A 50 5.61 -6.10 7.07
CA ASN A 50 5.59 -4.82 7.79
C ASN A 50 6.75 -4.79 8.79
N ALA A 51 7.66 -3.85 8.61
CA ALA A 51 8.72 -3.53 9.55
C ALA A 51 8.25 -2.51 10.57
N THR A 52 8.81 -2.54 11.78
CA THR A 52 8.56 -1.54 12.82
C THR A 52 9.68 -0.52 12.82
N VAL A 53 9.34 0.77 12.84
CA VAL A 53 10.32 1.84 13.09
C VAL A 53 10.73 1.76 14.56
N ASP A 54 11.98 1.42 14.84
CA ASP A 54 12.49 1.32 16.21
C ASP A 54 12.79 2.72 16.77
N TYR A 55 13.67 3.45 16.10
CA TYR A 55 13.97 4.84 16.39
C TYR A 55 14.54 5.56 15.16
N TYR A 56 14.48 6.89 15.17
CA TYR A 56 15.24 7.74 14.24
C TYR A 56 16.56 8.15 14.87
N GLU A 57 17.61 8.18 14.06
CA GLU A 57 18.89 8.71 14.50
C GLU A 57 18.77 10.21 14.79
N PRO A 58 19.32 10.68 15.92
CA PRO A 58 19.28 12.10 16.27
C PRO A 58 20.16 12.96 15.36
N ALA A 59 21.05 12.35 14.56
CA ALA A 59 21.83 13.05 13.55
C ALA A 59 21.02 13.18 12.26
N ILE A 60 20.75 14.42 11.86
CA ILE A 60 20.04 14.74 10.62
C ILE A 60 20.96 15.50 9.66
N SER A 61 20.86 15.18 8.38
CA SER A 61 21.57 15.87 7.30
C SER A 61 20.66 16.94 6.71
N VAL A 62 21.14 18.16 6.57
CA VAL A 62 20.37 19.33 6.13
C VAL A 62 21.09 19.99 4.96
N VAL A 63 20.38 20.15 3.86
CA VAL A 63 20.84 20.83 2.65
C VAL A 63 19.88 21.97 2.35
N GLY A 64 20.41 23.18 2.29
CA GLY A 64 19.62 24.38 2.02
C GLY A 64 20.39 25.65 2.37
N GLN A 65 19.84 26.79 1.96
CA GLN A 65 20.44 28.10 2.20
C GLN A 65 19.34 29.15 2.34
N GLY A 66 19.61 30.23 3.09
CA GLY A 66 18.71 31.38 3.21
C GLY A 66 18.39 31.74 4.65
N SER A 67 17.91 32.98 4.86
CA SER A 67 17.68 33.53 6.21
C SER A 67 16.61 32.78 7.01
N ALA A 68 15.62 32.20 6.34
CA ALA A 68 14.59 31.37 7.00
C ALA A 68 15.19 30.09 7.61
N LEU A 69 16.11 29.43 6.90
CA LEU A 69 16.80 28.24 7.40
C LEU A 69 17.72 28.57 8.58
N GLU A 70 18.50 29.65 8.48
CA GLU A 70 19.34 30.08 9.60
C GLU A 70 18.51 30.44 10.84
N ALA A 71 17.36 31.09 10.66
CA ALA A 71 16.45 31.39 11.76
C ALA A 71 15.88 30.12 12.41
N ALA A 72 15.49 29.12 11.61
CA ALA A 72 14.99 27.84 12.10
C ALA A 72 16.07 27.07 12.90
N ILE A 73 17.32 27.01 12.40
CA ILE A 73 18.44 26.38 13.09
C ILE A 73 18.75 27.12 14.40
N ALA A 74 18.81 28.47 14.37
CA ALA A 74 19.07 29.28 15.54
C ALA A 74 17.98 29.09 16.62
N GLN A 75 16.72 28.96 16.23
CA GLN A 75 15.63 28.68 17.15
C GLN A 75 15.74 27.29 17.77
N LEU A 76 16.04 26.25 16.98
CA LEU A 76 16.27 24.90 17.50
C LEU A 76 17.43 24.86 18.50
N LYS A 77 18.49 25.63 18.26
CA LYS A 77 19.60 25.80 19.22
C LYS A 77 19.19 26.53 20.49
N ALA A 78 18.43 27.62 20.37
CA ALA A 78 17.94 28.38 21.51
C ALA A 78 16.99 27.56 22.41
N GLU A 79 16.23 26.64 21.81
CA GLU A 79 15.38 25.67 22.51
C GLU A 79 16.17 24.51 23.14
N GLY A 80 17.49 24.44 22.93
CA GLY A 80 18.34 23.37 23.44
C GLY A 80 18.09 22.02 22.77
N LYS A 81 17.64 22.02 21.51
CA LYS A 81 17.35 20.81 20.73
C LYS A 81 18.50 20.35 19.85
N VAL A 82 19.51 21.20 19.63
CA VAL A 82 20.68 20.93 18.80
C VAL A 82 21.92 21.01 19.68
N ASP A 83 22.57 19.86 19.87
CA ASP A 83 23.82 19.76 20.66
C ASP A 83 25.05 20.09 19.81
N TYR A 84 24.96 19.80 18.50
CA TYR A 84 26.07 19.99 17.57
C TYR A 84 25.58 20.36 16.17
N GLU A 85 26.29 21.29 15.51
CA GLU A 85 26.19 21.58 14.08
C GLU A 85 27.58 21.46 13.46
N GLY A 86 27.69 20.64 12.44
CA GLY A 86 28.87 20.54 11.58
C GLY A 86 28.49 20.79 10.13
N VAL A 87 29.44 21.24 9.31
CA VAL A 87 29.25 21.42 7.87
C VAL A 87 30.41 20.72 7.17
N ASP A 88 30.09 19.89 6.18
CA ASP A 88 31.11 19.23 5.37
C ASP A 88 31.60 20.11 4.21
N ASP A 89 32.63 19.64 3.51
CA ASP A 89 33.23 20.35 2.37
C ASP A 89 32.28 20.50 1.17
N TYR A 90 31.14 19.80 1.18
CA TYR A 90 30.10 19.86 0.15
C TYR A 90 28.92 20.75 0.56
N GLY A 91 28.99 21.40 1.73
CA GLY A 91 27.95 22.28 2.24
C GLY A 91 26.74 21.57 2.84
N VAL A 92 26.82 20.25 3.10
CA VAL A 92 25.81 19.51 3.85
C VAL A 92 26.03 19.79 5.33
N ARG A 93 24.98 20.28 6.00
CA ARG A 93 25.01 20.49 7.44
C ARG A 93 24.54 19.25 8.16
N THR A 94 25.29 18.80 9.16
CA THR A 94 24.86 17.76 10.08
C THR A 94 24.44 18.41 11.38
N LEU A 95 23.17 18.25 11.76
CA LEU A 95 22.67 18.68 13.08
C LEU A 95 22.49 17.43 13.94
N THR A 96 23.15 17.38 15.09
CA THR A 96 22.91 16.35 16.10
C THR A 96 21.92 16.89 17.10
N LEU A 97 20.75 16.26 17.17
CA LEU A 97 19.69 16.63 18.09
C LEU A 97 19.92 16.00 19.47
N SER A 98 19.47 16.67 20.51
CA SER A 98 19.65 16.21 21.90
C SER A 98 18.82 14.96 22.21
N LEU A 99 17.71 14.74 21.49
CA LEU A 99 16.85 13.58 21.63
C LEU A 99 16.37 13.09 20.26
N GLY A 100 16.33 11.77 20.07
CA GLY A 100 15.76 11.15 18.87
C GLY A 100 14.26 11.45 18.69
N THR A 101 13.53 11.72 19.78
CA THR A 101 12.11 12.14 19.74
C THR A 101 11.92 13.54 19.16
N SER A 102 12.96 14.38 19.11
CA SER A 102 12.89 15.71 18.51
C SER A 102 13.07 15.70 16.98
N VAL A 103 13.38 14.55 16.39
CA VAL A 103 13.72 14.42 14.96
C VAL A 103 12.56 14.86 14.05
N LYS A 104 11.34 14.43 14.33
CA LYS A 104 10.14 14.79 13.54
C LYS A 104 9.88 16.29 13.57
N GLU A 105 9.85 16.87 14.77
CA GLU A 105 9.61 18.30 14.96
C GLU A 105 10.71 19.16 14.30
N ALA A 106 11.98 18.82 14.51
CA ALA A 106 13.10 19.55 13.93
C ALA A 106 13.08 19.46 12.40
N THR A 107 12.81 18.28 11.86
CA THR A 107 12.73 18.04 10.41
C THR A 107 11.56 18.81 9.79
N GLY A 108 10.39 18.82 10.43
CA GLY A 108 9.24 19.63 10.00
C GLY A 108 9.59 21.12 9.91
N ARG A 109 10.18 21.70 10.96
CA ARG A 109 10.56 23.12 11.00
C ARG A 109 11.60 23.49 9.93
N LEU A 110 12.59 22.63 9.71
CA LEU A 110 13.64 22.84 8.72
C LEU A 110 13.08 22.75 7.28
N ARG A 111 12.17 21.80 7.02
CA ARG A 111 11.48 21.70 5.72
C ARG A 111 10.62 22.91 5.43
N SER A 112 9.87 23.42 6.42
CA SER A 112 9.10 24.67 6.30
C SER A 112 9.98 25.91 6.03
N ALA A 113 11.29 25.80 6.30
CA ALA A 113 12.29 26.80 5.96
C ALA A 113 12.99 26.54 4.60
N ASN A 114 12.40 25.69 3.74
CA ASN A 114 12.89 25.26 2.43
C ASN A 114 14.20 24.45 2.46
N ALA A 115 14.48 23.71 3.54
CA ALA A 115 15.61 22.78 3.58
C ALA A 115 15.22 21.35 3.20
N THR A 116 16.12 20.67 2.51
CA THR A 116 16.08 19.22 2.32
C THR A 116 16.71 18.56 3.54
N VAL A 117 15.97 17.68 4.20
CA VAL A 117 16.42 16.99 5.42
C VAL A 117 16.43 15.48 5.20
N GLY A 118 17.61 14.87 5.37
CA GLY A 118 17.82 13.43 5.39
C GLY A 118 17.94 12.90 6.81
N VAL A 119 17.25 11.80 7.09
CA VAL A 119 17.21 11.13 8.39
C VAL A 119 17.35 9.63 8.16
N PHE A 120 18.08 8.95 9.05
CA PHE A 120 18.13 7.49 9.07
C PHE A 120 17.26 6.95 10.21
N ALA A 121 16.55 5.86 9.94
CA ALA A 121 15.81 5.10 10.92
C ALA A 121 16.43 3.71 11.09
N SER A 122 16.33 3.17 12.30
CA SER A 122 16.48 1.74 12.56
C SER A 122 15.12 1.07 12.36
N LEU A 123 15.05 0.09 11.47
CA LEU A 123 13.84 -0.69 11.19
C LEU A 123 14.02 -2.10 11.74
N ILE A 124 13.07 -2.57 12.55
CA ILE A 124 12.98 -3.95 13.01
C ILE A 124 12.13 -4.73 12.00
N ILE A 125 12.78 -5.69 11.35
CA ILE A 125 12.15 -6.64 10.44
C ILE A 125 11.75 -7.86 11.26
N PRO A 126 10.46 -8.26 11.30
CA PRO A 126 10.04 -9.45 12.00
C PRO A 126 10.54 -10.72 11.31
N SER A 127 10.35 -11.88 11.95
CA SER A 127 10.49 -13.16 11.25
C SER A 127 9.58 -13.18 10.02
N ALA A 128 10.13 -13.57 8.88
CA ALA A 128 9.49 -13.40 7.58
C ALA A 128 9.53 -14.71 6.79
N GLU A 129 8.50 -14.94 5.99
CA GLU A 129 8.54 -15.96 4.95
C GLU A 129 9.47 -15.49 3.82
N VAL A 130 10.54 -16.24 3.60
CA VAL A 130 11.53 -16.01 2.56
C VAL A 130 11.16 -16.82 1.33
N ILE A 131 10.77 -16.12 0.27
CA ILE A 131 10.37 -16.73 -1.00
C ILE A 131 11.60 -16.95 -1.88
N THR A 132 11.83 -18.19 -2.28
CA THR A 132 12.93 -18.59 -3.17
C THR A 132 12.36 -19.27 -4.43
N PRO A 133 13.17 -19.44 -5.51
CA PRO A 133 12.74 -20.20 -6.68
C PRO A 133 12.33 -21.66 -6.38
N SER A 134 12.82 -22.22 -5.28
CA SER A 134 12.60 -23.60 -4.84
C SER A 134 11.46 -23.78 -3.84
N GLY A 135 10.79 -22.70 -3.43
CA GLY A 135 9.75 -22.71 -2.40
C GLY A 135 9.96 -21.60 -1.36
N SER A 136 9.27 -21.68 -0.22
CA SER A 136 9.40 -20.71 0.87
C SER A 136 9.74 -21.36 2.20
N TYR A 137 10.38 -20.58 3.08
CA TYR A 137 10.69 -20.97 4.45
C TYR A 137 10.71 -19.75 5.36
N VAL A 138 10.50 -19.94 6.67
CA VAL A 138 10.55 -18.82 7.63
C VAL A 138 11.99 -18.61 8.10
N ALA A 139 12.45 -17.37 8.04
CA ALA A 139 13.73 -16.95 8.62
C ALA A 139 13.50 -15.95 9.76
N ALA A 140 14.38 -15.99 10.75
CA ALA A 140 14.41 -14.98 11.80
C ALA A 140 14.76 -13.61 11.20
N GLY A 141 14.01 -12.60 11.65
CA GLY A 141 14.17 -11.21 11.24
C GLY A 141 15.47 -10.57 11.72
N GLY A 142 15.57 -9.26 11.58
CA GLY A 142 16.76 -8.49 11.95
C GLY A 142 16.49 -6.99 11.96
N SER A 143 17.54 -6.19 12.16
CA SER A 143 17.45 -4.73 12.12
C SER A 143 18.18 -4.18 10.89
N VAL A 144 17.63 -3.14 10.26
CA VAL A 144 18.31 -2.45 9.17
C VAL A 144 18.25 -0.94 9.35
N ARG A 145 19.38 -0.27 9.12
CA ARG A 145 19.48 1.18 9.06
C ARG A 145 19.10 1.65 7.67
N TYR A 146 18.02 2.43 7.55
CA TYR A 146 17.50 2.87 6.25
C TYR A 146 17.14 4.36 6.27
N PRO A 147 17.42 5.13 5.18
CA PRO A 147 16.99 6.52 5.10
C PRO A 147 15.46 6.60 5.02
N LEU A 148 14.83 7.21 6.01
CA LEU A 148 13.38 7.27 6.14
C LEU A 148 12.96 8.66 6.64
N SER A 149 11.95 9.24 6.00
CA SER A 149 11.34 10.49 6.46
C SER A 149 10.63 10.25 7.81
N PRO A 150 10.78 11.13 8.82
CA PRO A 150 10.20 10.95 10.15
C PRO A 150 8.70 11.26 10.21
N ASP A 151 7.95 10.77 9.21
CA ASP A 151 6.51 10.98 9.11
C ASP A 151 5.75 9.93 9.95
N VAL A 152 6.34 8.74 10.11
CA VAL A 152 5.86 7.64 10.98
C VAL A 152 6.55 7.71 12.35
N GLU A 153 5.79 7.63 13.44
CA GLU A 153 6.35 7.63 14.80
C GLU A 153 7.15 6.35 15.11
N PRO A 154 8.16 6.40 16.01
CA PRO A 154 8.74 5.20 16.60
C PRO A 154 7.66 4.25 17.17
N GLY A 155 7.79 2.96 16.89
CA GLY A 155 6.77 1.93 17.15
C GLY A 155 5.74 1.76 16.02
N GLY A 156 5.65 2.71 15.09
CA GLY A 156 4.81 2.62 13.90
C GLY A 156 5.34 1.61 12.88
N GLN A 157 4.47 1.19 11.96
CA GLN A 157 4.83 0.24 10.91
C GLN A 157 5.13 0.93 9.58
N VAL A 158 6.01 0.31 8.79
CA VAL A 158 6.27 0.63 7.39
C VAL A 158 6.32 -0.66 6.60
N HIS A 159 5.86 -0.62 5.36
CA HIS A 159 5.91 -1.76 4.46
C HIS A 159 7.33 -1.89 3.95
N PHE A 160 7.90 -3.07 4.09
CA PHE A 160 9.29 -3.37 3.83
C PHE A 160 9.38 -4.59 2.91
N SER A 161 10.02 -4.41 1.77
CA SER A 161 10.40 -5.52 0.90
C SER A 161 11.89 -5.46 0.57
N ALA A 162 12.51 -6.62 0.50
CA ALA A 162 13.94 -6.73 0.19
C ALA A 162 14.28 -8.11 -0.36
N THR A 163 15.38 -8.17 -1.11
CA THR A 163 16.10 -9.42 -1.31
C THR A 163 16.96 -9.67 -0.07
N VAL A 164 16.92 -10.87 0.48
CA VAL A 164 17.64 -11.23 1.70
C VAL A 164 18.56 -12.42 1.47
N ASN A 165 19.70 -12.43 2.16
CA ASN A 165 20.52 -13.63 2.33
C ASN A 165 20.27 -14.19 3.72
N VAL A 166 19.99 -15.49 3.78
CA VAL A 166 19.74 -16.23 5.01
C VAL A 166 20.87 -17.21 5.25
N GLU A 167 21.39 -17.23 6.47
CA GLU A 167 22.33 -18.22 6.95
C GLU A 167 21.79 -18.88 8.21
N SER A 168 21.75 -20.20 8.23
CA SER A 168 21.26 -20.98 9.39
C SER A 168 19.87 -20.55 9.89
N GLY A 169 18.97 -20.16 8.98
CA GLY A 169 17.62 -19.70 9.32
C GLY A 169 17.51 -18.25 9.83
N GLN A 170 18.58 -17.45 9.75
CA GLN A 170 18.59 -16.03 10.13
C GLN A 170 18.90 -15.14 8.93
N ILE A 171 18.16 -14.04 8.77
CA ILE A 171 18.49 -13.02 7.77
C ILE A 171 19.77 -12.28 8.20
N VAL A 172 20.82 -12.36 7.38
CA VAL A 172 22.13 -11.76 7.66
C VAL A 172 22.41 -10.49 6.84
N SER A 173 21.71 -10.31 5.72
CA SER A 173 21.83 -9.10 4.91
C SER A 173 20.56 -8.78 4.13
N PHE A 174 20.39 -7.50 3.82
CA PHE A 174 19.29 -6.95 3.01
C PHE A 174 19.84 -6.26 1.76
N GLU A 175 19.22 -6.50 0.62
CA GLU A 175 19.54 -5.94 -0.70
C GLU A 175 18.26 -5.46 -1.39
N ASN A 176 18.37 -4.48 -2.31
CA ASN A 176 17.23 -3.95 -3.06
C ASN A 176 16.04 -3.56 -2.17
N ILE A 177 16.34 -2.90 -1.05
CA ILE A 177 15.36 -2.54 -0.05
C ILE A 177 14.37 -1.51 -0.63
N VAL A 178 13.09 -1.76 -0.42
CA VAL A 178 11.99 -0.82 -0.69
C VAL A 178 11.19 -0.64 0.59
N VAL A 179 11.12 0.59 1.07
CA VAL A 179 10.34 0.98 2.25
C VAL A 179 9.22 1.93 1.83
N ARG A 180 7.98 1.66 2.25
CA ARG A 180 6.80 2.51 1.99
C ARG A 180 6.04 2.75 3.29
N SER A 181 5.52 3.95 3.50
CA SER A 181 4.65 4.21 4.67
C SER A 181 3.36 3.37 4.56
N THR A 182 3.00 2.65 5.63
CA THR A 182 1.73 1.90 5.69
C THR A 182 0.53 2.79 5.99
N GLU A 183 0.74 3.99 6.54
CA GLU A 183 -0.33 4.96 6.71
C GLU A 183 -0.55 5.64 5.35
N ALA A 184 -1.67 5.31 4.69
CA ALA A 184 -2.14 6.14 3.60
C ALA A 184 -2.54 7.50 4.19
N SER A 185 -1.80 8.56 3.86
CA SER A 185 -2.21 9.91 4.18
C SER A 185 -3.55 10.16 3.50
N SER A 186 -4.46 10.85 4.17
CA SER A 186 -5.75 11.17 3.59
C SER A 186 -6.03 12.66 3.70
N ALA A 187 -6.72 13.23 2.72
CA ALA A 187 -7.07 14.66 2.70
C ALA A 187 -8.45 14.84 2.07
N ILE A 188 -9.27 15.74 2.63
CA ILE A 188 -10.47 16.21 1.94
C ILE A 188 -10.05 17.38 1.04
N VAL A 189 -10.19 17.19 -0.26
CA VAL A 189 -9.75 18.13 -1.29
C VAL A 189 -10.95 18.65 -2.07
N GLN A 190 -10.95 19.95 -2.36
CA GLN A 190 -11.91 20.55 -3.28
C GLN A 190 -11.42 20.35 -4.71
N ALA A 191 -11.95 19.34 -5.38
CA ALA A 191 -11.65 19.07 -6.77
C ALA A 191 -12.55 19.89 -7.69
N GLN A 192 -12.01 20.38 -8.80
CA GLN A 192 -12.81 21.09 -9.80
C GLN A 192 -13.50 20.09 -10.71
N PHE A 193 -14.81 20.23 -10.90
CA PHE A 193 -15.51 19.51 -11.97
C PHE A 193 -15.07 20.05 -13.33
N VAL A 194 -14.63 19.15 -14.21
CA VAL A 194 -14.18 19.50 -15.56
C VAL A 194 -15.27 19.19 -16.58
N ASP A 195 -15.68 17.92 -16.65
CA ASP A 195 -16.66 17.43 -17.62
C ASP A 195 -17.28 16.12 -17.15
N ILE A 196 -18.39 15.72 -17.76
CA ILE A 196 -18.91 14.36 -17.64
C ILE A 196 -18.01 13.47 -18.49
N GLY A 197 -17.40 12.45 -17.88
CA GLY A 197 -16.68 11.42 -18.60
C GLY A 197 -17.63 10.71 -19.57
N LYS A 198 -17.48 11.00 -20.86
CA LYS A 198 -18.19 10.33 -21.94
C LYS A 198 -17.33 9.21 -22.48
N GLY A 199 -17.98 8.16 -22.99
CA GLY A 199 -17.29 7.06 -23.65
C GLY A 199 -17.08 5.82 -22.78
N THR A 200 -17.29 5.87 -21.46
CA THR A 200 -17.21 4.68 -20.61
C THR A 200 -18.58 4.00 -20.50
N TYR A 201 -18.61 2.71 -20.77
CA TYR A 201 -19.82 1.90 -20.74
C TYR A 201 -19.58 0.59 -19.99
N VAL A 202 -20.66 0.07 -19.40
CA VAL A 202 -20.66 -1.22 -18.71
C VAL A 202 -21.65 -2.15 -19.40
N ALA A 203 -21.15 -3.31 -19.83
CA ALA A 203 -22.00 -4.43 -20.21
C ALA A 203 -22.04 -5.48 -19.10
N LEU A 204 -23.25 -5.95 -18.78
CA LEU A 204 -23.46 -7.05 -17.84
C LEU A 204 -23.60 -8.35 -18.62
N VAL A 205 -22.80 -9.34 -18.25
CA VAL A 205 -22.77 -10.67 -18.88
C VAL A 205 -23.37 -11.67 -17.89
N PRO A 206 -24.42 -12.43 -18.27
CA PRO A 206 -24.94 -13.51 -17.43
C PRO A 206 -23.85 -14.46 -16.97
N TRP A 207 -24.00 -15.00 -15.77
CA TRP A 207 -23.01 -15.88 -15.16
C TRP A 207 -22.66 -17.09 -16.06
N GLU A 208 -23.65 -17.63 -16.75
CA GLU A 208 -23.52 -18.77 -17.67
C GLU A 208 -22.75 -18.41 -18.95
N SER A 209 -22.69 -17.13 -19.31
CA SER A 209 -21.99 -16.62 -20.50
C SER A 209 -20.70 -15.87 -20.17
N ARG A 210 -20.22 -15.94 -18.92
CA ARG A 210 -19.04 -15.21 -18.44
C ARG A 210 -17.70 -15.63 -19.08
N ARG A 211 -17.67 -16.71 -19.85
CA ARG A 211 -16.47 -17.11 -20.57
C ARG A 211 -16.43 -16.39 -21.90
N ILE A 212 -15.58 -15.36 -21.96
CA ILE A 212 -15.41 -14.50 -23.14
C ILE A 212 -13.96 -14.51 -23.59
N SER A 213 -13.75 -14.23 -24.88
CA SER A 213 -12.43 -13.89 -25.42
C SER A 213 -12.23 -12.37 -25.32
N ARG A 214 -11.40 -11.93 -24.37
CA ARG A 214 -11.10 -10.51 -24.17
C ARG A 214 -10.45 -9.90 -25.41
N ASP A 215 -9.52 -10.63 -26.03
CA ASP A 215 -8.76 -10.13 -27.17
C ASP A 215 -9.65 -9.99 -28.41
N ALA A 216 -10.51 -10.99 -28.69
CA ALA A 216 -11.47 -10.91 -29.79
C ALA A 216 -12.47 -9.76 -29.60
N LEU A 217 -12.96 -9.56 -28.37
CA LEU A 217 -13.85 -8.43 -28.07
C LEU A 217 -13.15 -7.08 -28.25
N LEU A 218 -11.89 -6.96 -27.80
CA LEU A 218 -11.12 -5.74 -27.98
C LEU A 218 -10.88 -5.43 -29.46
N GLU A 219 -10.61 -6.45 -30.28
CA GLU A 219 -10.49 -6.29 -31.74
C GLU A 219 -11.80 -5.80 -32.38
N GLU A 220 -12.95 -6.36 -31.99
CA GLU A 220 -14.24 -5.89 -32.49
C GLU A 220 -14.55 -4.45 -32.05
N LEU A 221 -14.27 -4.09 -30.79
CA LEU A 221 -14.46 -2.72 -30.29
C LEU A 221 -13.56 -1.73 -31.05
N LYS A 222 -12.33 -2.14 -31.39
CA LYS A 222 -11.37 -1.31 -32.13
C LYS A 222 -11.79 -1.00 -33.57
N LYS A 223 -12.72 -1.76 -34.15
CA LYS A 223 -13.32 -1.42 -35.45
C LYS A 223 -14.23 -0.20 -35.37
N ALA A 224 -14.80 0.08 -34.20
CA ALA A 224 -15.67 1.23 -33.96
C ALA A 224 -14.88 2.45 -33.43
N ASP A 225 -13.83 2.22 -32.65
CA ASP A 225 -12.91 3.25 -32.16
C ASP A 225 -11.52 2.64 -31.94
N GLU A 226 -10.51 3.10 -32.69
CA GLU A 226 -9.14 2.61 -32.59
C GLU A 226 -8.55 2.72 -31.17
N ASN A 227 -9.05 3.67 -30.37
CA ASN A 227 -8.62 3.94 -28.99
C ASN A 227 -9.44 3.16 -27.96
N ALA A 228 -10.30 2.23 -28.39
CA ALA A 228 -11.12 1.46 -27.48
C ALA A 228 -10.27 0.69 -26.46
N THR A 229 -10.70 0.75 -25.19
CA THR A 229 -10.09 -0.02 -24.10
C THR A 229 -11.12 -0.92 -23.43
N LEU A 230 -10.63 -1.98 -22.77
CA LEU A 230 -11.46 -3.03 -22.21
C LEU A 230 -10.88 -3.55 -20.89
N SER A 231 -11.69 -3.52 -19.84
CA SER A 231 -11.47 -4.22 -18.58
C SER A 231 -12.59 -5.24 -18.36
N TYR A 232 -12.23 -6.42 -17.88
CA TYR A 232 -13.18 -7.50 -17.64
C TYR A 232 -13.05 -8.07 -16.24
N GLU A 233 -14.15 -8.04 -15.50
CA GLU A 233 -14.28 -8.63 -14.18
C GLU A 233 -15.16 -9.88 -14.28
N GLU A 234 -14.51 -11.04 -14.47
CA GLU A 234 -15.17 -12.34 -14.51
C GLU A 234 -15.62 -12.77 -13.11
N LYS A 235 -16.91 -13.00 -12.93
CA LYS A 235 -17.51 -13.46 -11.67
C LYS A 235 -17.67 -14.98 -11.68
N SER A 236 -16.58 -15.70 -11.39
CA SER A 236 -16.57 -17.17 -11.31
C SER A 236 -16.90 -17.69 -9.90
N TYR A 237 -17.92 -17.10 -9.27
CA TYR A 237 -18.39 -17.51 -7.95
C TYR A 237 -19.90 -17.31 -7.82
N ALA A 238 -20.50 -18.04 -6.88
CA ALA A 238 -21.86 -17.83 -6.40
C ALA A 238 -21.82 -17.20 -5.00
N VAL A 239 -22.83 -16.40 -4.67
CA VAL A 239 -22.95 -15.70 -3.38
C VAL A 239 -24.14 -16.29 -2.62
N PRO A 240 -23.94 -16.93 -1.46
CA PRO A 240 -25.05 -17.36 -0.61
C PRO A 240 -25.95 -16.18 -0.23
N ASP A 241 -27.28 -16.37 -0.26
CA ASP A 241 -28.23 -15.32 0.17
C ASP A 241 -28.05 -14.94 1.64
N VAL A 242 -27.63 -15.91 2.44
CA VAL A 242 -27.22 -15.74 3.85
C VAL A 242 -25.81 -16.29 3.99
N PRO A 243 -24.86 -15.55 4.60
CA PRO A 243 -23.52 -16.05 4.85
C PRO A 243 -23.53 -17.41 5.55
N LEU A 244 -22.71 -18.33 5.06
CA LEU A 244 -22.54 -19.66 5.65
C LEU A 244 -21.77 -19.55 6.97
N THR A 245 -22.07 -20.42 7.92
CA THR A 245 -21.16 -20.68 9.04
C THR A 245 -19.91 -21.40 8.55
N GLN A 246 -18.79 -21.29 9.27
CA GLN A 246 -17.56 -21.99 8.90
C GLN A 246 -17.78 -23.51 8.78
N GLN A 247 -18.55 -24.10 9.71
CA GLN A 247 -18.89 -25.52 9.68
C GLN A 247 -19.69 -25.92 8.42
N GLN A 248 -20.62 -25.07 7.96
CA GLN A 248 -21.34 -25.31 6.71
C GLN A 248 -20.42 -25.18 5.49
N ALA A 249 -19.53 -24.17 5.48
CA ALA A 249 -18.57 -23.99 4.41
C ALA A 249 -17.63 -25.21 4.28
N ASP A 250 -17.12 -25.72 5.39
CA ASP A 250 -16.25 -26.91 5.42
C ASP A 250 -16.99 -28.16 4.94
N ALA A 251 -18.24 -28.35 5.39
CA ALA A 251 -19.07 -29.48 4.98
C ALA A 251 -19.43 -29.44 3.48
N LEU A 252 -19.76 -28.26 2.94
CA LEU A 252 -19.98 -28.07 1.50
C LEU A 252 -18.69 -28.33 0.72
N GLY A 253 -17.57 -27.77 1.17
CA GLY A 253 -16.27 -27.92 0.51
C GLY A 253 -15.81 -29.37 0.38
N ALA A 254 -16.16 -30.23 1.34
CA ALA A 254 -15.83 -31.65 1.32
C ALA A 254 -16.71 -32.49 0.37
N GLN A 255 -17.90 -32.00 0.00
CA GLN A 255 -18.91 -32.79 -0.73
C GLN A 255 -19.21 -32.25 -2.13
N LEU A 256 -18.83 -31.01 -2.43
CA LEU A 256 -19.08 -30.40 -3.73
C LEU A 256 -18.15 -30.97 -4.82
N PRO A 257 -18.58 -30.96 -6.09
CA PRO A 257 -17.80 -31.52 -7.20
C PRO A 257 -16.48 -30.79 -7.44
N SER A 258 -15.59 -31.42 -8.19
CA SER A 258 -14.24 -30.92 -8.49
C SER A 258 -14.18 -29.57 -9.22
N TYR A 259 -15.29 -29.12 -9.81
CA TYR A 259 -15.36 -27.79 -10.41
C TYR A 259 -15.59 -26.68 -9.38
N VAL A 260 -15.87 -26.99 -8.12
CA VAL A 260 -15.86 -26.01 -7.02
C VAL A 260 -14.42 -25.90 -6.50
N VAL A 261 -13.87 -24.69 -6.58
CA VAL A 261 -12.45 -24.42 -6.26
C VAL A 261 -12.28 -24.11 -4.78
N SER A 262 -13.21 -23.35 -4.20
CA SER A 262 -13.17 -23.00 -2.79
C SER A 262 -14.56 -22.65 -2.28
N VAL A 263 -14.84 -22.99 -1.02
CA VAL A 263 -16.05 -22.57 -0.32
C VAL A 263 -15.66 -21.67 0.83
N GLY A 264 -16.07 -20.42 0.77
CA GLY A 264 -15.96 -19.45 1.87
C GLY A 264 -17.34 -19.13 2.44
N THR A 265 -17.35 -18.39 3.54
CA THR A 265 -18.60 -17.99 4.22
C THR A 265 -19.48 -17.08 3.36
N ASN A 266 -18.89 -16.24 2.51
CA ASN A 266 -19.59 -15.25 1.68
C ASN A 266 -19.57 -15.57 0.18
N ALA A 267 -18.83 -16.59 -0.25
CA ALA A 267 -18.68 -16.90 -1.67
C ALA A 267 -18.30 -18.36 -1.88
N ILE A 268 -18.84 -18.94 -2.95
CA ILE A 268 -18.52 -20.28 -3.44
C ILE A 268 -17.86 -20.12 -4.80
N SER A 269 -16.55 -20.25 -4.87
CA SER A 269 -15.77 -20.09 -6.09
C SER A 269 -15.79 -21.37 -6.91
N VAL A 270 -15.93 -21.23 -8.23
CA VAL A 270 -15.90 -22.34 -9.17
C VAL A 270 -14.77 -22.17 -10.18
N SER A 271 -14.42 -23.27 -10.84
CA SER A 271 -13.54 -23.26 -11.99
C SER A 271 -14.10 -22.32 -13.05
N ARG A 272 -13.22 -21.59 -13.71
CA ARG A 272 -13.59 -20.70 -14.80
C ARG A 272 -14.31 -21.45 -15.92
N ASP A 273 -13.95 -22.70 -16.18
CA ASP A 273 -14.52 -23.50 -17.27
C ASP A 273 -15.92 -24.04 -16.99
N PHE A 274 -16.42 -23.94 -15.75
CA PHE A 274 -17.73 -24.44 -15.39
C PHE A 274 -18.80 -23.35 -15.52
N THR A 275 -19.70 -23.44 -16.50
CA THR A 275 -20.67 -22.37 -16.80
C THR A 275 -22.14 -22.72 -16.52
N ASP A 276 -22.44 -23.91 -16.01
CA ASP A 276 -23.83 -24.33 -15.73
C ASP A 276 -24.33 -23.84 -14.36
N ALA A 277 -24.91 -22.64 -14.32
CA ALA A 277 -25.44 -22.06 -13.07
C ALA A 277 -26.57 -22.91 -12.48
N ASN A 278 -27.39 -23.53 -13.33
CA ASN A 278 -28.54 -24.32 -12.87
C ASN A 278 -28.07 -25.60 -12.18
N ALA A 279 -27.04 -26.27 -12.71
CA ALA A 279 -26.44 -27.43 -12.05
C ALA A 279 -25.90 -27.07 -10.67
N LEU A 280 -25.13 -25.98 -10.55
CA LEU A 280 -24.63 -25.53 -9.24
C LEU A 280 -25.77 -25.15 -8.30
N ARG A 281 -26.76 -24.40 -8.78
CA ARG A 281 -27.93 -24.00 -7.98
C ARG A 281 -28.66 -25.20 -7.41
N MET A 282 -28.95 -26.21 -8.24
CA MET A 282 -29.63 -27.42 -7.81
C MET A 282 -28.83 -28.20 -6.78
N GLN A 283 -27.50 -28.22 -6.89
CA GLN A 283 -26.64 -28.87 -5.90
C GLN A 283 -26.63 -28.10 -4.58
N LEU A 284 -26.44 -26.79 -4.60
CA LEU A 284 -26.46 -25.97 -3.38
C LEU A 284 -27.79 -26.08 -2.63
N LEU A 285 -28.90 -26.16 -3.37
CA LEU A 285 -30.23 -26.37 -2.78
C LEU A 285 -30.36 -27.72 -2.05
N GLN A 286 -29.65 -28.78 -2.48
CA GLN A 286 -29.62 -30.06 -1.73
C GLN A 286 -28.97 -29.92 -0.35
N PHE A 287 -28.11 -28.90 -0.18
CA PHE A 287 -27.49 -28.53 1.09
C PHE A 287 -28.26 -27.43 1.83
N GLY A 288 -29.44 -27.03 1.34
CA GLY A 288 -30.23 -25.95 1.92
C GLY A 288 -29.63 -24.56 1.68
N VAL A 289 -28.68 -24.41 0.75
CA VAL A 289 -28.04 -23.14 0.43
C VAL A 289 -28.70 -22.54 -0.80
N GLN A 290 -29.33 -21.37 -0.62
CA GLN A 290 -29.75 -20.53 -1.74
C GLN A 290 -28.61 -19.57 -2.08
N ALA A 291 -28.38 -19.37 -3.38
CA ALA A 291 -27.27 -18.55 -3.85
C ALA A 291 -27.64 -17.76 -5.10
N GLN A 292 -27.08 -16.55 -5.16
CA GLN A 292 -27.13 -15.66 -6.30
C GLN A 292 -25.90 -15.84 -7.18
N PHE A 293 -26.10 -15.60 -8.47
CA PHE A 293 -25.10 -15.76 -9.51
C PHE A 293 -24.86 -14.38 -10.10
N PRO A 294 -23.88 -13.62 -9.58
CA PRO A 294 -23.66 -12.26 -10.01
C PRO A 294 -23.24 -12.23 -11.48
N SER A 295 -23.82 -11.30 -12.26
CA SER A 295 -23.38 -11.03 -13.62
C SER A 295 -21.93 -10.58 -13.63
N SER A 296 -21.17 -11.07 -14.61
CA SER A 296 -19.83 -10.55 -14.87
C SER A 296 -19.90 -9.18 -15.53
N ARG A 297 -18.85 -8.38 -15.34
CA ARG A 297 -18.86 -6.98 -15.75
C ARG A 297 -17.78 -6.71 -16.76
N ILE A 298 -18.18 -6.25 -17.94
CA ILE A 298 -17.28 -5.73 -18.95
C ILE A 298 -17.35 -4.20 -18.88
N VAL A 299 -16.21 -3.55 -18.67
CA VAL A 299 -16.07 -2.10 -18.73
C VAL A 299 -15.28 -1.77 -19.97
N PHE A 300 -15.81 -0.94 -20.85
CA PHE A 300 -15.09 -0.51 -22.04
C PHE A 300 -15.20 0.99 -22.25
N PHE A 301 -14.12 1.56 -22.77
CA PHE A 301 -14.08 2.91 -23.29
C PHE A 301 -14.27 2.84 -24.80
N LEU A 302 -15.21 3.62 -25.33
CA LEU A 302 -15.50 3.74 -26.75
C LEU A 302 -15.98 5.15 -27.07
N PHE A 303 -15.28 5.84 -27.95
CA PHE A 303 -15.64 7.15 -28.47
C PHE A 303 -15.61 7.13 -30.02
N PRO A 304 -16.63 6.55 -30.67
CA PRO A 304 -16.62 6.38 -32.12
C PRO A 304 -16.55 7.74 -32.81
N ASN A 305 -15.48 7.96 -33.57
CA ASN A 305 -15.19 9.26 -34.18
C ASN A 305 -16.21 9.66 -35.27
N GLU A 306 -16.39 10.98 -35.38
CA GLU A 306 -17.17 11.76 -36.35
C GLU A 306 -18.71 11.73 -36.19
N SER A 307 -19.27 12.82 -35.62
CA SER A 307 -20.69 13.20 -35.63
C SER A 307 -21.69 12.32 -34.83
N ALA A 308 -21.20 11.53 -33.87
CA ALA A 308 -22.02 10.61 -33.09
C ALA A 308 -22.74 11.27 -31.91
N GLN A 309 -24.06 11.46 -32.06
CA GLN A 309 -24.97 11.61 -30.93
C GLN A 309 -24.79 10.47 -29.92
N GLU A 310 -24.97 10.75 -28.62
CA GLU A 310 -24.80 9.84 -27.47
C GLU A 310 -25.48 8.45 -27.62
N GLY A 311 -26.39 8.28 -28.58
CA GLY A 311 -27.04 7.00 -28.90
C GLY A 311 -26.25 5.99 -29.76
N LYS A 312 -25.13 6.37 -30.41
CA LYS A 312 -24.40 5.45 -31.32
C LYS A 312 -23.37 4.54 -30.62
N ALA A 313 -22.78 4.98 -29.51
CA ALA A 313 -21.75 4.20 -28.83
C ALA A 313 -22.29 2.94 -28.13
N PRO A 314 -23.46 2.95 -27.44
CA PRO A 314 -24.09 1.71 -26.96
C PRO A 314 -24.43 0.73 -28.10
N GLN A 315 -24.81 1.24 -29.27
CA GLN A 315 -25.10 0.41 -30.44
C GLN A 315 -23.83 -0.23 -31.01
N ALA A 316 -22.75 0.53 -31.15
CA ALA A 316 -21.46 0.01 -31.59
C ALA A 316 -20.91 -1.05 -30.63
N ALA A 317 -21.05 -0.82 -29.33
CA ALA A 317 -20.70 -1.80 -28.31
C ALA A 317 -21.55 -3.08 -28.39
N ALA A 318 -22.86 -2.95 -28.60
CA ALA A 318 -23.75 -4.09 -28.80
C ALA A 318 -23.35 -4.91 -30.04
N ILE A 319 -22.98 -4.25 -31.14
CA ILE A 319 -22.49 -4.91 -32.36
C ILE A 319 -21.19 -5.67 -32.06
N ALA A 320 -20.23 -5.05 -31.38
CA ALA A 320 -18.96 -5.70 -31.03
C ALA A 320 -19.15 -6.93 -30.13
N LEU A 321 -20.03 -6.82 -29.11
CA LEU A 321 -20.38 -7.93 -28.23
C LEU A 321 -21.03 -9.09 -29.02
N ASN A 322 -21.98 -8.78 -29.91
CA ASN A 322 -22.66 -9.77 -30.75
C ASN A 322 -21.69 -10.46 -31.72
N ASN A 323 -20.81 -9.70 -32.39
CA ASN A 323 -19.79 -10.25 -33.29
C ASN A 323 -18.81 -11.15 -32.56
N SER A 324 -18.54 -10.85 -31.29
CA SER A 324 -17.69 -11.65 -30.41
C SER A 324 -18.41 -12.87 -29.81
N GLY A 325 -19.69 -13.07 -30.14
CA GLY A 325 -20.51 -14.16 -29.59
C GLY A 325 -20.83 -14.02 -28.09
N ILE A 326 -20.77 -12.80 -27.55
CA ILE A 326 -20.98 -12.54 -26.12
C ILE A 326 -22.44 -12.20 -25.87
N ASN A 327 -23.12 -13.03 -25.08
CA ASN A 327 -24.45 -12.71 -24.56
C ASN A 327 -24.34 -11.68 -23.43
N PHE A 328 -25.14 -10.63 -23.48
CA PHE A 328 -25.20 -9.59 -22.45
C PHE A 328 -26.65 -9.24 -22.11
N THR A 329 -26.89 -8.78 -20.88
CA THR A 329 -28.24 -8.38 -20.40
C THR A 329 -28.52 -6.91 -20.60
N SER A 330 -27.50 -6.07 -20.49
CA SER A 330 -27.63 -4.62 -20.61
C SER A 330 -26.30 -3.99 -20.96
N ILE A 331 -26.37 -2.84 -21.63
CA ILE A 331 -25.27 -1.90 -21.82
C ILE A 331 -25.75 -0.57 -21.26
N MET A 332 -25.02 -0.04 -20.29
CA MET A 332 -25.34 1.23 -19.64
C MET A 332 -24.14 2.18 -19.71
N PRO A 333 -24.35 3.47 -19.96
CA PRO A 333 -23.29 4.45 -19.77
C PRO A 333 -22.88 4.44 -18.30
N LEU A 334 -21.59 4.31 -18.04
CA LEU A 334 -21.08 4.62 -16.72
C LEU A 334 -20.92 6.12 -16.70
N GLN A 335 -21.93 6.84 -16.21
CA GLN A 335 -21.78 8.27 -15.99
C GLN A 335 -20.64 8.45 -14.98
N SER A 336 -19.53 8.93 -15.47
CA SER A 336 -18.42 9.37 -14.68
C SER A 336 -18.28 10.87 -14.84
N TYR A 337 -17.56 11.52 -13.94
CA TYR A 337 -17.15 12.90 -14.13
C TYR A 337 -15.65 12.99 -13.98
N LYS A 338 -15.04 13.80 -14.84
CA LYS A 338 -13.64 14.18 -14.72
C LYS A 338 -13.55 15.29 -13.71
N ILE A 339 -12.71 15.07 -12.71
CA ILE A 339 -12.28 16.10 -11.79
C ILE A 339 -10.82 16.43 -11.99
N THR A 340 -10.47 17.66 -11.66
CA THR A 340 -9.08 18.09 -11.51
C THR A 340 -8.83 18.44 -10.06
N LEU A 341 -7.89 17.74 -9.42
CA LEU A 341 -7.36 18.12 -8.13
C LEU A 341 -6.55 19.43 -8.25
N PRO A 342 -6.58 20.30 -7.22
CA PRO A 342 -5.70 21.46 -7.17
C PRO A 342 -4.23 21.01 -7.19
N GLN A 343 -3.34 21.85 -7.68
CA GLN A 343 -1.89 21.54 -7.73
C GLN A 343 -1.32 21.27 -6.34
N SER A 344 -1.94 21.81 -5.28
CA SER A 344 -1.60 21.50 -3.90
C SER A 344 -2.84 21.50 -3.02
N PHE A 345 -2.77 20.75 -1.92
CA PHE A 345 -3.83 20.67 -0.92
C PHE A 345 -3.21 20.50 0.47
N TYR A 346 -3.98 20.81 1.52
CA TYR A 346 -3.51 20.69 2.90
C TYR A 346 -4.03 19.39 3.52
N SER A 347 -3.16 18.72 4.27
CA SER A 347 -3.57 17.66 5.20
C SER A 347 -2.68 17.66 6.43
N ASP A 348 -3.27 17.40 7.60
CA ASP A 348 -2.56 17.25 8.88
C ASP A 348 -1.53 18.37 9.17
N GLY A 349 -1.83 19.61 8.75
CA GLY A 349 -0.98 20.78 8.96
C GLY A 349 0.16 20.96 7.95
N ALA A 350 0.31 20.08 6.96
CA ALA A 350 1.28 20.19 5.87
C ALA A 350 0.59 20.47 4.53
N GLN A 351 1.28 21.19 3.63
CA GLN A 351 0.84 21.39 2.25
C GLN A 351 1.51 20.35 1.35
N TYR A 352 0.70 19.60 0.62
CA TYR A 352 1.14 18.58 -0.31
C TYR A 352 0.97 19.06 -1.76
N SER A 353 1.92 18.71 -2.62
CA SER A 353 1.96 19.08 -4.03
C SER A 353 1.77 17.87 -4.94
N LEU A 354 0.96 18.05 -5.99
CA LEU A 354 0.68 17.07 -7.03
C LEU A 354 1.38 17.46 -8.33
N GLU A 355 1.91 16.46 -9.02
CA GLU A 355 2.34 16.61 -10.41
C GLU A 355 1.14 16.71 -11.35
N GLU A 356 1.33 17.32 -12.53
CA GLU A 356 0.26 17.50 -13.51
C GLU A 356 -0.45 16.19 -13.88
N VAL A 357 0.32 15.11 -14.02
CA VAL A 357 -0.20 13.76 -14.34
C VAL A 357 -1.03 13.14 -13.22
N GLN A 358 -0.94 13.66 -11.99
CA GLN A 358 -1.63 13.16 -10.80
C GLN A 358 -2.85 14.02 -10.45
N ARG A 359 -3.33 14.87 -11.35
CA ARG A 359 -4.41 15.82 -11.04
C ARG A 359 -5.74 15.45 -11.66
N GLU A 360 -5.75 14.71 -12.77
CA GLU A 360 -6.99 14.35 -13.45
C GLU A 360 -7.48 12.97 -13.05
N TYR A 361 -8.75 12.89 -12.62
CA TYR A 361 -9.37 11.62 -12.24
C TYR A 361 -10.79 11.52 -12.77
N GLU A 362 -11.14 10.30 -13.15
CA GLU A 362 -12.50 9.94 -13.54
C GLU A 362 -13.18 9.25 -12.34
N MET A 363 -14.31 9.80 -11.90
CA MET A 363 -15.07 9.32 -10.74
C MET A 363 -16.46 8.86 -11.16
N ALA A 364 -16.99 7.80 -10.56
CA ALA A 364 -18.36 7.35 -10.80
C ALA A 364 -19.38 8.37 -10.26
N LEU A 365 -20.39 8.72 -11.06
CA LEU A 365 -21.46 9.63 -10.66
C LEU A 365 -22.42 8.92 -9.69
N ASN A 366 -22.38 9.28 -8.40
CA ASN A 366 -23.25 8.66 -7.39
C ASN A 366 -24.55 9.44 -7.10
N ALA A 367 -24.74 10.65 -7.61
CA ALA A 367 -26.04 11.34 -7.62
C ALA A 367 -26.01 12.60 -8.51
N SER A 368 -27.19 12.99 -8.97
CA SER A 368 -27.54 14.06 -9.91
C SER A 368 -26.91 15.44 -9.62
N GLY A 369 -26.30 16.02 -10.66
CA GLY A 369 -26.15 17.46 -10.85
C GLY A 369 -25.06 18.13 -10.02
N TYR A 370 -23.85 18.21 -10.56
CA TYR A 370 -22.81 19.08 -10.03
C TYR A 370 -22.25 19.97 -11.14
N GLU A 371 -22.46 21.28 -10.99
CA GLU A 371 -21.64 22.33 -11.58
C GLU A 371 -20.75 22.89 -10.46
N GLY A 372 -19.43 23.01 -10.65
CA GLY A 372 -18.51 23.64 -9.69
C GLY A 372 -17.48 22.71 -9.05
N ASN A 373 -17.33 22.75 -7.72
CA ASN A 373 -16.33 21.98 -6.97
C ASN A 373 -16.96 20.74 -6.31
N ALA A 374 -16.24 19.62 -6.32
CA ALA A 374 -16.59 18.38 -5.62
C ALA A 374 -15.65 18.16 -4.43
N SER A 375 -16.20 17.90 -3.25
CA SER A 375 -15.42 17.48 -2.08
C SER A 375 -15.08 16.00 -2.21
N VAL A 376 -13.79 15.70 -2.29
CA VAL A 376 -13.29 14.33 -2.44
C VAL A 376 -12.30 13.99 -1.34
N LEU A 377 -12.40 12.79 -0.80
CA LEU A 377 -11.37 12.24 0.06
C LEU A 377 -10.33 11.58 -0.84
N VAL A 378 -9.10 12.07 -0.74
CA VAL A 378 -7.93 11.57 -1.44
C VAL A 378 -7.09 10.78 -0.46
N GLU A 379 -6.82 9.52 -0.74
CA GLU A 379 -5.81 8.72 -0.02
C GLU A 379 -4.56 8.66 -0.88
N PHE A 380 -3.39 8.94 -0.30
CA PHE A 380 -2.16 9.15 -1.05
C PHE A 380 -0.90 8.71 -0.30
N GLU A 381 0.16 8.51 -1.07
CA GLU A 381 1.54 8.35 -0.61
C GLU A 381 2.32 9.61 -0.95
N HIS A 382 3.28 9.95 -0.11
CA HIS A 382 4.13 11.11 -0.33
C HIS A 382 5.57 10.83 0.09
N VAL A 383 6.49 11.61 -0.45
CA VAL A 383 7.88 11.75 0.02
C VAL A 383 8.09 13.23 0.30
N GLY A 384 8.18 13.59 1.59
CA GLY A 384 8.11 15.00 2.00
C GLY A 384 6.77 15.63 1.62
N GLU A 385 6.79 16.83 1.05
CA GLU A 385 5.59 17.57 0.60
C GLU A 385 5.12 17.17 -0.81
N ARG A 386 5.78 16.20 -1.46
CA ARG A 386 5.42 15.75 -2.81
C ARG A 386 4.64 14.45 -2.73
N VAL A 387 3.44 14.46 -3.30
CA VAL A 387 2.65 13.24 -3.47
C VAL A 387 3.32 12.37 -4.53
N THR A 388 3.65 11.14 -4.17
CA THR A 388 4.25 10.16 -5.09
C THR A 388 3.20 9.29 -5.76
N LEU A 389 2.09 9.04 -5.08
CA LEU A 389 1.01 8.20 -5.60
C LEU A 389 -0.33 8.59 -4.98
N ILE A 390 -1.37 8.70 -5.79
CA ILE A 390 -2.75 8.68 -5.29
C ILE A 390 -3.24 7.24 -5.24
N LYS A 391 -3.56 6.75 -4.03
CA LYS A 391 -4.05 5.40 -3.76
C LYS A 391 -5.52 5.27 -4.09
N SER A 392 -6.34 6.22 -3.66
CA SER A 392 -7.78 6.21 -3.90
C SER A 392 -8.35 7.62 -3.88
N ILE A 393 -9.46 7.81 -4.57
CA ILE A 393 -10.28 9.01 -4.49
C ILE A 393 -11.73 8.58 -4.37
N ARG A 394 -12.44 9.12 -3.37
CA ARG A 394 -13.88 8.89 -3.19
C ARG A 394 -14.59 10.20 -2.90
N GLN A 395 -15.79 10.35 -3.44
CA GLN A 395 -16.62 11.52 -3.15
C GLN A 395 -17.08 11.46 -1.69
N VAL A 396 -16.95 12.58 -0.98
CA VAL A 396 -17.51 12.73 0.38
C VAL A 396 -18.91 13.29 0.21
N GLN A 397 -19.93 12.63 0.79
CA GLN A 397 -21.30 13.12 0.82
C GLN A 397 -21.48 14.23 1.84
#